data_AF-A0A2P5BXD3-F1
#
_entry.id   AF-A0A2P5BXD3-F1
#
_cell.length_a   1.000
_cell.length_b   1.000
_cell.length_c   1.000
_cell.angle_alpha   90.00
_cell.angle_beta   90.00
_cell.angle_gamma   90.00
#
_symmetry.space_group_name_H-M   'P 1'
#
loop_
_entity.id
_entity.type
_entity.pdbx_description
1 polymer ?
#
loop_
_entity_poly.entity_id
_entity_poly.type
_entity_poly.pdbx_seq_one_letter_code
_entity_poly.pdbx_strand_id
1 'polypeptide(L)'
;MTLHWNQDEISDISYSFDLIVASDCTFFKDFHKGLAQIVKILLKKVGPCQAIFFSPKRGDSLDKFLEEIIENGLQISITEKYDAEIWKRHQSFINGDDSWPSYEKDHCYPLLVRITR
;
A
#
# COMPACT_ATOMS: atom_id res chain seq x y z
N MET A 1 -14.68 3.47 17.25
CA MET A 1 -13.22 3.62 17.41
C MET A 1 -12.67 4.19 16.12
N THR A 2 -11.85 5.23 16.20
CA THR A 2 -11.21 5.88 15.04
C THR A 2 -9.72 5.65 15.13
N LEU A 3 -9.09 5.25 14.02
CA LEU A 3 -7.65 5.03 13.92
C LEU A 3 -7.02 6.18 13.14
N HIS A 4 -6.12 6.94 13.76
CA HIS A 4 -5.36 7.97 13.06
C HIS A 4 -3.91 7.51 12.84
N TRP A 5 -3.39 7.77 11.65
CA TRP A 5 -1.96 7.62 11.38
C TRP A 5 -1.21 8.72 12.13
N ASN A 6 -0.02 8.43 12.68
CA ASN A 6 0.72 9.28 13.64
C ASN A 6 0.13 9.37 15.07
N GLN A 7 -0.61 8.35 15.52
CA GLN A 7 -0.90 8.21 16.95
C GLN A 7 0.13 7.31 17.64
N ASP A 8 0.71 7.81 18.72
CA ASP A 8 1.76 7.12 19.49
C ASP A 8 1.20 5.95 20.34
N GLU A 9 -0.08 5.97 20.68
CA GLU A 9 -0.71 4.96 21.55
C GLU A 9 -1.92 4.30 20.88
N ILE A 10 -1.79 3.00 20.61
CA ILE A 10 -2.87 2.13 20.13
C ILE A 10 -2.88 0.87 21.00
N SER A 11 -3.14 1.03 22.29
CA SER A 11 -3.05 -0.08 23.26
C SER A 11 -4.00 -1.23 22.91
N ASP A 12 -5.21 -0.91 22.48
CA ASP A 12 -6.32 -1.88 22.51
C ASP A 12 -6.33 -2.85 21.32
N ILE A 13 -5.66 -2.49 20.21
CA ILE A 13 -5.61 -3.31 18.99
C ILE A 13 -4.19 -3.57 18.48
N SER A 14 -3.17 -3.23 19.27
CA SER A 14 -1.78 -3.53 18.95
C SER A 14 -1.59 -5.02 18.72
N TYR A 15 -0.90 -5.36 17.63
CA TYR A 15 -0.49 -6.72 17.27
C TYR A 15 -1.65 -7.71 17.15
N SER A 16 -2.83 -7.24 16.75
CA SER A 16 -4.07 -8.05 16.74
C SER A 16 -4.50 -8.52 15.36
N PHE A 17 -3.87 -8.05 14.27
CA PHE A 17 -4.33 -8.33 12.91
C PHE A 17 -3.39 -9.27 12.14
N ASP A 18 -4.00 -10.29 11.50
CA ASP A 18 -3.34 -11.15 10.53
C ASP A 18 -3.21 -10.47 9.16
N LEU A 19 -4.19 -9.65 8.79
CA LEU A 19 -4.31 -9.03 7.48
C LEU A 19 -4.72 -7.55 7.63
N ILE A 20 -3.95 -6.68 6.97
CA ILE A 20 -4.31 -5.27 6.76
C ILE A 20 -4.52 -5.08 5.26
N VAL A 21 -5.55 -4.36 4.86
CA VAL A 21 -5.79 -4.01 3.45
C VAL A 21 -5.96 -2.51 3.33
N ALA A 22 -5.24 -1.90 2.41
CA ALA A 22 -5.33 -0.48 2.10
C ALA A 22 -5.25 -0.24 0.59
N SER A 23 -5.86 0.84 0.13
CA SER A 23 -5.87 1.23 -1.28
C SER A 23 -5.62 2.72 -1.40
N ASP A 24 -4.67 3.11 -2.25
CA ASP A 24 -4.33 4.49 -2.59
C ASP A 24 -4.08 5.40 -1.36
N CYS A 25 -3.45 4.85 -0.33
CA CYS A 25 -3.17 5.55 0.93
C CYS A 25 -1.79 6.22 0.96
N THR A 26 -1.02 6.13 -0.13
CA THR A 26 0.39 6.54 -0.20
C THR A 26 0.59 7.89 -0.89
N PHE A 27 -0.49 8.65 -1.15
CA PHE A 27 -0.40 9.96 -1.82
C PHE A 27 0.17 11.07 -0.92
N PHE A 28 -0.21 11.10 0.37
CA PHE A 28 0.20 12.16 1.29
C PHE A 28 1.51 11.79 2.00
N LYS A 29 2.62 12.38 1.53
CA LYS A 29 3.98 12.08 2.02
C LYS A 29 4.17 12.37 3.51
N ASP A 30 3.49 13.40 4.03
CA ASP A 30 3.56 13.80 5.44
C ASP A 30 3.08 12.71 6.41
N PHE A 31 2.32 11.71 5.92
CA PHE A 31 1.80 10.62 6.73
C PHE A 31 2.47 9.26 6.46
N HIS A 32 3.46 9.18 5.57
CA HIS A 32 4.12 7.91 5.23
C HIS A 32 4.73 7.24 6.45
N LYS A 33 5.47 8.00 7.26
CA LYS A 33 6.07 7.52 8.50
C LYS A 33 5.04 6.97 9.48
N GLY A 34 3.95 7.71 9.70
CA GLY A 34 2.84 7.27 10.54
C GLY A 34 2.18 6.01 10.01
N LEU A 35 1.89 5.96 8.72
CA LEU A 35 1.27 4.81 8.09
C LEU A 35 2.16 3.56 8.22
N ALA A 36 3.48 3.69 8.02
CA ALA A 36 4.43 2.61 8.19
C ALA A 36 4.48 2.11 9.65
N GLN A 37 4.52 3.02 10.62
CA GLN A 37 4.45 2.69 12.04
C GLN A 37 3.14 1.99 12.41
N ILE A 38 2.00 2.45 11.89
CA ILE A 38 0.69 1.84 12.13
C ILE A 38 0.63 0.42 11.56
N VAL A 39 1.09 0.21 10.32
CA VAL A 39 1.16 -1.13 9.72
C VAL A 39 1.97 -2.05 10.62
N LYS A 40 3.14 -1.60 11.08
CA LYS A 40 3.98 -2.35 12.01
C LYS A 40 3.26 -2.62 13.32
N ILE A 41 2.58 -1.67 13.94
CA ILE A 41 1.93 -1.87 15.26
C ILE A 41 0.75 -2.82 15.15
N LEU A 42 -0.04 -2.73 14.08
CA LEU A 42 -1.26 -3.52 13.93
C LEU A 42 -1.01 -4.98 13.54
N LEU A 43 0.02 -5.25 12.71
CA LEU A 43 0.36 -6.62 12.34
C LEU A 43 0.80 -7.43 13.56
N LYS A 44 0.19 -8.60 13.78
CA LYS A 44 0.56 -9.49 14.88
C LYS A 44 2.05 -9.87 14.85
N LYS A 45 2.63 -10.19 16.00
CA LYS A 45 4.06 -10.57 16.11
C LYS A 45 4.35 -12.04 15.84
N VAL A 46 3.35 -12.91 16.03
CA VAL A 46 3.53 -14.37 16.00
C VAL A 46 2.60 -14.98 14.96
N GLY A 47 3.15 -15.87 14.13
CA GLY A 47 2.44 -16.51 13.04
C GLY A 47 2.33 -15.66 11.78
N PRO A 48 1.74 -16.21 10.70
CA PRO A 48 1.70 -15.55 9.40
C PRO A 48 0.82 -14.30 9.43
N CYS A 49 1.38 -13.15 9.06
CA CYS A 49 0.65 -11.90 8.91
C CYS A 49 1.16 -11.11 7.71
N GLN A 50 0.33 -10.24 7.14
CA GLN A 50 0.71 -9.37 6.04
C GLN A 50 -0.17 -8.13 5.95
N ALA A 51 0.36 -7.05 5.38
CA ALA A 51 -0.44 -5.96 4.85
C ALA A 51 -0.41 -5.98 3.32
N ILE A 52 -1.56 -5.68 2.72
CA ILE A 52 -1.75 -5.63 1.27
C ILE A 52 -2.16 -4.20 0.91
N PHE A 53 -1.39 -3.60 0.02
CA PHE A 53 -1.63 -2.26 -0.49
C PHE A 53 -1.85 -2.33 -1.99
N PHE A 54 -2.89 -1.64 -2.47
CA PHE A 54 -3.09 -1.36 -3.89
C PHE A 54 -2.85 0.13 -4.11
N SER A 55 -1.66 0.50 -4.58
CA SER A 55 -1.24 1.90 -4.69
C SER A 55 -0.60 2.19 -6.04
N PRO A 56 -1.01 3.25 -6.76
CA PRO A 56 -0.25 3.79 -7.86
C PRO A 56 1.09 4.37 -7.39
N LYS A 57 2.04 4.57 -8.31
CA LYS A 57 3.36 5.13 -7.97
C LYS A 57 3.25 6.58 -7.49
N ARG A 58 2.47 7.40 -8.21
CA ARG A 58 2.28 8.84 -7.98
C ARG A 58 3.64 9.55 -7.81
N GLY A 59 4.44 9.51 -8.87
CA GLY A 59 5.83 9.95 -8.89
C GLY A 59 6.69 9.06 -7.99
N ASP A 60 7.37 9.70 -7.03
CA ASP A 60 8.21 9.04 -6.02
C ASP A 60 7.46 8.74 -4.71
N SER A 61 6.14 8.96 -4.66
CA SER A 61 5.38 8.88 -3.41
C SER A 61 5.28 7.45 -2.87
N LEU A 62 4.94 6.48 -3.73
CA LEU A 62 4.95 5.08 -3.31
C LEU A 62 6.35 4.63 -2.89
N ASP A 63 7.37 4.99 -3.68
CA ASP A 63 8.76 4.59 -3.42
C ASP A 63 9.24 5.11 -2.04
N LYS A 64 8.91 6.36 -1.68
CA LYS A 64 9.17 6.93 -0.34
C LYS A 64 8.45 6.21 0.80
N PHE A 65 7.19 5.82 0.58
CA PHE A 65 6.48 5.02 1.59
C PHE A 65 7.13 3.65 1.79
N LEU A 66 7.63 3.02 0.72
CA LEU A 66 8.31 1.73 0.80
C LEU A 66 9.65 1.84 1.56
N GLU A 67 10.37 2.94 1.42
CA GLU A 67 11.57 3.25 2.22
C GLU A 67 11.22 3.28 3.72
N GLU A 68 10.16 4.00 4.12
CA GLU A 68 9.68 4.05 5.51
C GLU A 68 9.29 2.66 6.05
N ILE A 69 8.71 1.79 5.21
CA ILE A 69 8.39 0.41 5.57
C ILE A 69 9.66 -0.41 5.86
N ILE A 70 10.69 -0.30 5.01
CA ILE A 70 11.99 -0.95 5.23
C ILE A 70 12.67 -0.42 6.49
N GLU A 71 12.68 0.89 6.71
CA GLU A 71 13.26 1.52 7.90
C GLU A 71 12.58 1.05 9.19
N ASN A 72 11.28 0.72 9.11
CA ASN A 72 10.52 0.13 10.21
C ASN A 72 10.84 -1.37 10.42
N GLY A 73 11.73 -1.96 9.63
CA GLY A 73 12.16 -3.35 9.74
C GLY A 73 11.15 -4.36 9.18
N LEU A 74 10.30 -3.93 8.25
CA LEU A 74 9.36 -4.80 7.55
C LEU A 74 9.92 -5.17 6.16
N GLN A 75 9.42 -6.26 5.61
CA GLN A 75 9.77 -6.75 4.28
C GLN A 75 8.69 -6.35 3.27
N ILE A 76 9.10 -6.12 2.02
CA ILE A 76 8.20 -5.73 0.93
C ILE A 76 8.37 -6.60 -0.30
N SER A 77 7.26 -6.87 -0.96
CA SER A 77 7.19 -7.49 -2.28
C SER A 77 6.19 -6.73 -3.13
N ILE A 78 6.57 -6.42 -4.37
CA ILE A 78 5.73 -5.67 -5.31
C ILE A 78 5.41 -6.58 -6.49
N THR A 79 4.13 -6.66 -6.84
CA THR A 79 3.65 -7.38 -8.02
C THR A 79 2.91 -6.39 -8.91
N GLU A 80 3.41 -6.15 -10.11
CA GLU A 80 2.74 -5.28 -11.08
C GLU A 80 1.53 -5.99 -11.71
N LYS A 81 1.69 -7.26 -12.11
CA LYS A 81 0.66 -8.06 -12.79
C LYS A 81 0.02 -9.04 -11.82
N TYR A 82 -0.73 -8.53 -10.85
CA TYR A 82 -1.32 -9.35 -9.77
C TYR A 82 -2.65 -10.00 -10.15
N ASP A 83 -3.34 -9.49 -11.16
CA ASP A 83 -4.59 -10.05 -11.66
C ASP A 83 -4.67 -9.91 -13.19
N ALA A 84 -5.16 -10.95 -13.87
CA ALA A 84 -5.19 -11.02 -15.32
C ALA A 84 -6.20 -10.05 -15.95
N GLU A 85 -7.36 -9.84 -15.32
CA GLU A 85 -8.39 -8.93 -15.81
C GLU A 85 -7.99 -7.48 -15.56
N ILE A 86 -7.41 -7.17 -14.40
CA ILE A 86 -6.86 -5.85 -14.12
C ILE A 86 -5.72 -5.51 -15.08
N TRP A 87 -4.81 -6.46 -15.32
CA TRP A 87 -3.73 -6.28 -16.29
C TRP A 87 -4.27 -6.06 -17.70
N LYS A 88 -5.29 -6.83 -18.13
CA LYS A 88 -5.93 -6.66 -19.43
C LYS A 88 -6.53 -5.26 -19.60
N ARG A 89 -7.23 -4.74 -18.58
CA ARG A 89 -7.78 -3.37 -18.59
C ARG A 89 -6.69 -2.31 -18.63
N HIS A 90 -5.65 -2.46 -17.81
CA HIS A 90 -4.47 -1.60 -17.87
C HIS A 90 -3.88 -1.54 -19.29
N GLN A 91 -3.75 -2.68 -19.95
CA GLN A 91 -3.25 -2.74 -21.32
C GLN A 91 -4.21 -2.10 -22.32
N SER A 92 -5.54 -2.25 -22.18
CA SER A 92 -6.48 -1.59 -23.10
C SER A 92 -6.34 -0.07 -23.03
N PHE A 93 -6.28 0.49 -21.82
CA PHE A 93 -6.12 1.94 -21.64
C PHE A 93 -4.80 2.46 -22.20
N ILE A 94 -3.68 1.75 -22.00
CA ILE A 94 -2.39 2.15 -22.59
C ILE A 94 -2.40 2.05 -24.12
N ASN A 95 -3.15 1.10 -24.68
CA ASN A 95 -3.19 0.84 -26.12
C ASN A 95 -4.23 1.69 -26.88
N GLY A 96 -4.73 2.77 -26.28
CA GLY A 96 -5.61 3.74 -26.95
C GLY A 96 -7.10 3.47 -26.80
N ASP A 97 -7.52 2.74 -25.76
CA ASP A 97 -8.92 2.72 -25.34
C ASP A 97 -9.32 4.06 -24.71
N ASP A 98 -10.10 4.85 -25.45
CA ASP A 98 -10.56 6.18 -25.03
C ASP A 98 -11.72 6.16 -24.01
N SER A 99 -12.11 4.99 -23.48
CA SER A 99 -13.12 4.93 -22.42
C SER A 99 -12.67 5.59 -21.11
N TRP A 100 -11.35 5.77 -20.91
CA TRP A 100 -10.79 6.57 -19.82
C TRP A 100 -9.69 7.53 -20.33
N PRO A 101 -10.06 8.69 -20.89
CA PRO A 101 -9.11 9.61 -21.54
C PRO A 101 -8.02 10.19 -20.63
N SER A 102 -8.27 10.22 -19.32
CA SER A 102 -7.33 10.73 -18.31
C SER A 102 -6.49 9.63 -17.66
N TYR A 103 -6.53 8.41 -18.18
CA TYR A 103 -5.74 7.31 -17.64
C TYR A 103 -4.25 7.59 -17.82
N GLU A 104 -3.54 7.64 -16.71
CA GLU A 104 -2.09 7.83 -16.68
C GLU A 104 -1.53 6.78 -15.71
N LYS A 105 -0.59 5.95 -16.19
CA LYS A 105 -0.12 4.76 -15.46
C LYS A 105 0.37 5.11 -14.06
N ASP A 106 1.14 6.19 -13.92
CA ASP A 106 1.74 6.60 -12.66
C ASP A 106 0.67 7.01 -11.62
N HIS A 107 -0.42 7.65 -12.06
CA HIS A 107 -1.50 8.12 -11.19
C HIS A 107 -2.68 7.14 -11.02
N CYS A 108 -2.87 6.21 -11.96
CA CYS A 108 -4.09 5.40 -12.04
C CYS A 108 -3.85 3.90 -11.82
N TYR A 109 -2.69 3.35 -12.19
CA TYR A 109 -2.47 1.91 -12.12
C TYR A 109 -1.97 1.47 -10.74
N PRO A 110 -2.75 0.73 -9.94
CA PRO A 110 -2.30 0.31 -8.63
C PRO A 110 -1.33 -0.86 -8.77
N LEU A 111 -0.21 -0.81 -8.07
CA LEU A 111 0.67 -1.97 -7.84
C LEU A 111 0.18 -2.73 -6.61
N LEU A 112 0.27 -4.07 -6.63
CA LEU A 112 0.08 -4.88 -5.44
C LEU A 112 1.37 -4.86 -4.63
N VAL A 113 1.33 -4.23 -3.46
CA VAL A 113 2.41 -4.23 -2.49
C VAL A 113 2.01 -5.14 -1.33
N ARG A 114 2.85 -6.13 -1.05
CA ARG A 114 2.75 -6.99 0.13
C ARG A 114 3.81 -6.58 1.12
N ILE A 115 3.42 -6.41 2.37
CA ILE A 115 4.28 -6.04 3.48
C ILE A 115 4.18 -7.15 4.52
N THR A 116 5.31 -7.69 4.94
CA THR A 116 5.37 -8.72 5.99
C THR A 116 6.34 -8.29 7.08
N ARG A 117 6.21 -8.89 8.26
CA ARG A 117 7.21 -8.77 9.31
C ARG A 117 8.45 -9.61 9.01
#